data_AF-A0A127SUE0-F1
#
_entry.id   AF-A0A127SUE0-F1
#
_cell.length_a   1.000
_cell.length_b   1.000
_cell.length_c   1.000
_cell.angle_alpha   90.00
_cell.angle_beta   90.00
_cell.angle_gamma   90.00
#
_symmetry.space_group_name_H-M   'P 1'
#
loop_
_entity.id
_entity.type
_entity.pdbx_description
1 polymer ?
#
loop_
_entity_poly.entity_id
_entity_poly.type
_entity_poly.pdbx_seq_one_letter_code
_entity_poly.pdbx_strand_id
1 'polypeptide(L)' 'NDASAASNVAVEILDRDKTRLALQQASQTVSVDAQGNAELSFYANYIATADNPQPGRADADATFMINYN' A
#
# COMPACT_ATOMS: atom_id res chain seq x y z
N ASN A 1 17.96 -9.89 16.17
CA ASN A 1 17.63 -10.89 15.12
C ASN A 1 17.40 -10.12 13.81
N ASP A 2 18.30 -9.17 13.52
CA ASP A 2 17.93 -7.97 12.73
C ASP A 2 18.65 -7.92 11.37
N ALA A 3 19.28 -9.03 10.96
CA ALA A 3 20.10 -9.09 9.75
C ALA A 3 19.45 -9.88 8.59
N SER A 4 18.40 -10.67 8.83
CA SER A 4 17.73 -11.43 7.77
C SER A 4 16.53 -10.66 7.21
N ALA A 5 16.30 -10.78 5.89
CA ALA A 5 15.05 -10.39 5.27
C ALA A 5 13.98 -11.46 5.54
N ALA A 6 12.77 -11.03 5.87
CA ALA A 6 11.63 -11.94 5.95
C ALA A 6 11.34 -12.54 4.57
N SER A 7 10.84 -13.77 4.52
CA SER A 7 10.41 -14.41 3.28
C SER A 7 8.98 -14.92 3.38
N ASN A 8 8.35 -15.12 2.21
CA ASN A 8 6.93 -15.44 2.05
C ASN A 8 6.00 -14.37 2.65
N VAL A 9 6.47 -13.13 2.75
CA VAL A 9 5.69 -11.97 3.15
C VAL A 9 5.81 -10.86 2.11
N ALA A 10 4.78 -10.05 1.96
CA ALA A 10 4.80 -8.83 1.15
C ALA A 10 3.98 -7.73 1.84
N VAL A 11 4.17 -6.48 1.43
CA VAL A 11 3.30 -5.37 1.81
C VAL A 11 2.22 -5.22 0.73
N GLU A 12 0.96 -5.24 1.12
CA GLU A 12 -0.15 -4.82 0.26
C GLU A 12 -0.57 -3.39 0.60
N ILE A 13 -1.04 -2.66 -0.41
CA ILE A 13 -1.67 -1.35 -0.24
C ILE A 13 -3.15 -1.50 -0.60
N LEU A 14 -4.02 -0.93 0.22
CA LEU A 14 -5.47 -0.90 0.01
C LEU A 14 -5.96 0.54 -0.15
N ASP A 15 -7.01 0.73 -0.93
CA ASP A 15 -7.73 2.00 -1.00
C ASP A 15 -8.60 2.26 0.25
N ARG A 16 -9.31 3.38 0.26
CA ARG A 16 -10.17 3.79 1.38
C ARG A 16 -11.26 2.78 1.73
N ASP A 17 -11.69 1.97 0.76
CA ASP A 17 -12.72 0.94 0.94
C ASP A 17 -12.09 -0.41 1.30
N LYS A 18 -10.78 -0.42 1.59
CA LYS A 18 -9.97 -1.62 1.87
C LYS A 18 -9.92 -2.59 0.69
N THR A 19 -10.12 -2.09 -0.53
CA THR A 19 -9.92 -2.86 -1.75
C THR A 19 -8.44 -2.84 -2.13
N ARG A 20 -7.89 -3.99 -2.51
CA ARG A 20 -6.48 -4.09 -2.87
C ARG A 20 -6.15 -3.25 -4.09
N LEU A 21 -5.19 -2.33 -3.91
CA LEU A 21 -4.67 -1.50 -4.99
C LEU A 21 -3.50 -2.24 -5.65
N ALA A 22 -3.71 -2.70 -6.87
CA ALA A 22 -2.63 -3.31 -7.65
C ALA A 22 -1.57 -2.26 -8.00
N LEU A 23 -0.30 -2.68 -8.04
CA LEU A 23 0.80 -1.78 -8.41
C LEU A 23 0.55 -1.17 -9.79
N GLN A 24 0.87 0.12 -9.94
CA GLN A 24 0.69 0.90 -11.17
C GLN A 24 -0.77 1.09 -11.62
N GLN A 25 -1.75 0.65 -10.84
CA GLN A 25 -3.15 1.00 -11.07
C GLN A 25 -3.50 2.29 -10.34
N ALA A 26 -4.30 3.12 -10.98
CA ALA A 26 -4.84 4.33 -10.35
C ALA A 26 -5.81 3.94 -9.24
N SER A 27 -5.77 4.68 -8.12
CA SER A 27 -6.80 4.59 -7.10
C SER A 27 -8.10 5.26 -7.54
N GLN A 28 -9.09 5.25 -6.67
CA GLN A 28 -10.33 5.99 -6.87
C GLN A 28 -10.08 7.50 -7.03
N THR A 29 -10.91 8.16 -7.84
CA THR A 29 -10.91 9.63 -7.94
C THR A 29 -11.44 10.25 -6.65
N VAL A 30 -10.81 11.33 -6.21
CA VAL A 30 -11.25 12.13 -5.06
C VAL A 30 -11.61 13.54 -5.55
N SER A 31 -12.77 14.04 -5.12
CA SER A 31 -13.19 15.42 -5.39
C SER A 31 -12.50 16.39 -4.45
N VAL A 32 -12.16 17.56 -4.98
CA VAL A 32 -11.68 18.69 -4.18
C VAL A 32 -12.89 19.39 -3.57
N ASP A 33 -12.84 19.70 -2.28
CA ASP A 33 -13.91 20.41 -1.57
C ASP A 33 -13.96 21.90 -1.95
N ALA A 34 -14.96 22.62 -1.44
CA ALA A 34 -15.14 24.05 -1.71
C ALA A 34 -14.00 24.94 -1.16
N GLN A 35 -13.15 24.42 -0.27
CA GLN A 35 -11.99 25.08 0.31
C GLN A 35 -10.69 24.71 -0.43
N GLY A 36 -10.75 23.82 -1.43
CA GLY A 36 -9.57 23.38 -2.18
C GLY A 36 -8.87 22.15 -1.60
N ASN A 37 -9.43 21.46 -0.61
CA ASN A 37 -8.81 20.28 -0.01
C ASN A 37 -9.28 18.98 -0.67
N ALA A 38 -8.38 18.00 -0.72
CA ALA A 38 -8.70 16.62 -1.05
C ALA A 38 -7.91 15.69 -0.12
N GLU A 39 -8.59 14.69 0.44
CA GLU A 39 -7.97 13.67 1.29
C GLU A 39 -8.02 12.31 0.61
N LEU A 40 -6.86 11.65 0.52
CA LEU A 40 -6.72 10.30 0.01
C LEU A 40 -6.25 9.39 1.14
N SER A 41 -7.11 8.47 1.58
CA SER A 41 -6.79 7.51 2.63
C SER A 41 -6.39 6.16 2.02
N PHE A 42 -5.30 5.59 2.53
CA PHE A 42 -4.80 4.27 2.15
C PHE A 42 -4.47 3.44 3.39
N TYR A 43 -4.43 2.12 3.22
CA TYR A 43 -3.98 1.19 4.25
C TYR A 43 -2.81 0.35 3.74
N ALA A 44 -1.92 -0.06 4.64
CA ALA A 44 -0.83 -0.97 4.33
C ALA A 44 -0.80 -2.12 5.33
N ASN A 45 -0.73 -3.35 4.82
CA ASN A 45 -0.66 -4.56 5.64
C ASN A 45 0.46 -5.50 5.17
N TYR A 46 0.98 -6.32 6.07
CA TYR A 46 1.71 -7.50 5.68
C TYR A 46 0.76 -8.62 5.27
N ILE A 47 1.05 -9.29 4.15
CA ILE A 47 0.37 -10.49 3.71
C ILE A 47 1.35 -11.64 3.56
N ALA A 48 0.88 -12.86 3.79
CA ALA A 48 1.61 -14.06 3.40
C ALA A 48 1.47 -14.28 1.88
N THR A 49 2.57 -14.56 1.20
CA THR A 49 2.58 -14.90 -0.23
C THR A 49 2.72 -16.40 -0.49
N ALA A 50 3.07 -17.16 0.54
CA ALA A 50 3.11 -18.62 0.56
C ALA A 50 2.96 -19.12 2.01
N ASP A 51 2.82 -20.44 2.19
CA ASP A 51 2.81 -21.06 3.50
C ASP A 51 4.14 -20.82 4.24
N ASN A 52 4.07 -20.86 5.58
CA ASN A 52 5.23 -20.74 6.48
C ASN A 52 6.07 -19.47 6.25
N PRO A 53 5.57 -18.26 6.57
CA PRO A 53 6.37 -17.05 6.55
C PRO A 53 7.59 -17.14 7.47
N GLN A 54 8.74 -16.69 6.98
CA GLN A 54 10.00 -16.74 7.73
C GLN A 54 10.32 -15.36 8.35
N PRO A 55 10.82 -15.32 9.59
CA PRO A 55 11.08 -14.08 10.28
C PRO A 55 12.27 -13.30 9.71
N GLY A 56 12.18 -11.97 9.77
CA GLY A 56 13.20 -11.04 9.34
C GLY A 56 12.62 -9.64 9.15
N ARG A 57 13.42 -8.69 8.65
CA ARG A 57 12.98 -7.35 8.27
C ARG A 57 12.17 -7.41 6.98
N ALA A 58 11.06 -6.68 6.92
CA ALA A 58 10.09 -6.72 5.81
C ALA A 58 9.76 -5.32 5.28
N ASP A 59 10.74 -4.42 5.26
CA ASP A 59 10.53 -3.03 4.86
C ASP A 59 10.31 -2.93 3.35
N ALA A 60 9.47 -1.98 2.94
CA ALA A 60 9.14 -1.74 1.54
C ALA A 60 9.08 -0.24 1.25
N ASP A 61 9.51 0.13 0.05
CA ASP A 61 9.41 1.49 -0.49
C ASP A 61 8.39 1.52 -1.62
N ALA A 62 7.53 2.54 -1.64
CA ALA A 62 6.53 2.76 -2.68
C ALA A 62 6.52 4.22 -3.14
N THR A 63 6.21 4.45 -4.41
CA THR A 63 6.05 5.79 -4.98
C THR A 63 4.58 6.03 -5.32
N PHE A 64 4.05 7.16 -4.86
CA PHE A 64 2.70 7.61 -5.19
C PHE A 64 2.75 8.72 -6.25
N MET A 65 1.86 8.65 -7.24
CA MET A 65 1.71 9.66 -8.28
C MET A 65 0.30 10.25 -8.20
N ILE A 66 0.21 11.57 -8.06
CA ILE A 66 -1.06 12.30 -8.08
C ILE A 66 -1.25 12.87 -9.48
N ASN A 67 -2.33 12.46 -10.14
CA ASN A 67 -2.72 12.98 -11.45
C ASN A 67 -3.92 13.91 -11.28
N TYR A 68 -3.83 15.08 -11.91
CA TYR A 68 -4.94 16.02 -12.03
C TYR A 68 -5.52 15.90 -13.44
N ASN A 69 -6.85 15.83 -13.54
CA ASN A 69 -7.56 15.83 -14.82
C ASN A 69 -7.82 17.25 -15.31
#